data_AF-A0A8D0MB60-F1
#
_entry.id   AF-A0A8D0MB60-F1
#
_cell.length_a   1.000
_cell.length_b   1.000
_cell.length_c   1.000
_cell.angle_alpha   90.00
_cell.angle_beta   90.00
_cell.angle_gamma   90.00
#
_symmetry.space_group_name_H-M   'P 1'
#
loop_
_entity.id
_entity.type
_entity.pdbx_description
1 polymer ?
#
loop_
_entity_poly.entity_id
_entity_poly.type
_entity_poly.pdbx_seq_one_letter_code
_entity_poly.pdbx_strand_id
1 'polypeptide(L)'
;MTMELGGRVTIECKKNSFRAELEFKLKPFFGGSASINQISGKITSGEEVLARLAGHWDREVFITEEGRGGAELFWNPSGEVRGQRLKRCTVPLEEQTELESERLWQHVTKAINEGDQHKATQEKFSLEEAQRQRTRERQQNLVPWTPQLFHLDPATQEWRYRYENHSPWDPLKDIAQFEQDGVLHTLQRETMARQTVFLGSPGPRHQGPGPDQRLRKASDQPSGHSQVTESSGSTPESCPELSDEDGDFAPGCESPCPRCGKEARRLQVLHEAILSIREAQQELHRHLSAMLSSAALARQAPAPGLLHSPRSWLLLCVFLACQLLMNYVLQ
;
A
#
# COMPACT_ATOMS: atom_id res chain seq x y z
N MET A 1 -25.04 -13.04 -21.26
CA MET A 1 -24.02 -12.35 -22.08
C MET A 1 -22.66 -12.96 -21.78
N THR A 2 -21.79 -13.10 -22.79
CA THR A 2 -20.39 -13.53 -22.64
C THR A 2 -19.46 -12.40 -23.06
N MET A 3 -18.37 -12.21 -22.33
CA MET A 3 -17.30 -11.27 -22.72
C MET A 3 -16.27 -12.02 -23.56
N GLU A 4 -15.88 -11.46 -24.70
CA GLU A 4 -14.79 -11.98 -25.55
C GLU A 4 -13.67 -10.96 -25.66
N LEU A 5 -12.43 -11.45 -25.69
CA LEU A 5 -11.25 -10.65 -26.02
C LEU A 5 -10.98 -10.79 -27.52
N GLY A 6 -10.76 -9.67 -28.20
CA GLY A 6 -10.53 -9.63 -29.63
C GLY A 6 -9.42 -8.67 -30.03
N GLY A 7 -8.70 -9.02 -31.08
CA GLY A 7 -7.68 -8.15 -31.70
C GLY A 7 -6.26 -8.50 -31.31
N ARG A 8 -5.33 -7.63 -31.70
CA ARG A 8 -3.89 -7.89 -31.65
C ARG A 8 -3.20 -7.08 -30.57
N VAL A 9 -2.37 -7.76 -29.79
CA VAL A 9 -1.50 -7.21 -28.75
C VAL A 9 -0.05 -7.41 -29.15
N THR A 10 0.77 -6.37 -28.99
CA THR A 10 2.21 -6.45 -29.24
C THR A 10 2.97 -6.10 -27.96
N ILE A 11 3.96 -6.91 -27.60
CA ILE A 11 4.88 -6.68 -26.50
C ILE A 11 6.28 -6.55 -27.08
N GLU A 12 6.92 -5.40 -26.85
CA GLU A 12 8.25 -5.09 -27.38
C GLU A 12 9.21 -4.80 -26.23
N CYS A 13 10.38 -5.43 -26.25
CA CYS A 13 11.44 -5.06 -25.34
C CYS A 13 12.26 -3.92 -25.95
N LYS A 14 12.45 -2.81 -25.24
CA LYS A 14 13.29 -1.71 -25.74
C LYS A 14 14.81 -2.00 -25.65
N LYS A 15 15.20 -2.98 -24.84
CA LYS A 15 16.61 -3.31 -24.56
C LYS A 15 17.20 -4.33 -25.53
N ASN A 16 16.35 -5.16 -26.14
CA ASN A 16 16.75 -6.17 -27.12
C ASN A 16 15.74 -6.17 -28.28
N SER A 17 16.03 -6.87 -29.36
CA SER A 17 15.17 -6.90 -30.56
C SER A 17 13.98 -7.86 -30.44
N PHE A 18 13.64 -8.34 -29.22
CA PHE A 18 12.54 -9.28 -29.06
C PHE A 18 11.18 -8.58 -29.12
N ARG A 19 10.28 -9.18 -29.89
CA ARG A 19 8.90 -8.75 -30.08
C ARG A 19 7.98 -9.96 -30.01
N ALA A 20 6.92 -9.88 -29.20
CA ALA A 20 5.86 -10.86 -29.16
C ALA A 20 4.58 -10.24 -29.71
N GLU A 21 3.96 -10.91 -30.68
CA GLU A 21 2.67 -10.51 -31.25
C GLU A 21 1.65 -11.61 -30.95
N LEU A 22 0.56 -11.26 -30.28
CA LEU A 22 -0.54 -12.14 -29.89
C LEU A 22 -1.85 -11.63 -30.48
N GLU A 23 -2.62 -12.50 -31.09
CA GLU A 23 -3.96 -12.26 -31.60
C GLU A 23 -4.97 -13.02 -30.75
N PHE A 24 -5.89 -12.28 -30.14
CA PHE A 24 -7.09 -12.82 -29.50
C PHE A 24 -8.18 -12.93 -30.55
N LYS A 25 -8.64 -14.15 -30.81
CA LYS A 25 -9.60 -14.44 -31.88
C LYS A 25 -11.01 -14.39 -31.32
N LEU A 26 -11.85 -13.63 -32.02
CA LEU A 26 -13.29 -13.64 -31.79
C LEU A 26 -13.90 -14.93 -32.33
N LYS A 27 -15.02 -15.35 -31.75
CA LYS A 27 -15.73 -16.55 -32.21
C LYS A 27 -16.21 -16.35 -33.66
N PRO A 28 -15.81 -17.23 -34.61
CA PRO A 28 -16.28 -17.13 -35.99
C PRO A 28 -17.76 -17.54 -36.11
N PHE A 29 -18.45 -16.99 -37.11
CA PHE A 29 -19.89 -17.24 -37.36
C PHE A 29 -20.23 -18.73 -37.52
N PHE A 30 -19.32 -19.52 -38.09
CA PHE A 30 -19.48 -20.95 -38.31
C PHE A 30 -18.65 -21.82 -37.34
N GLY A 31 -18.18 -21.24 -36.23
CA GLY A 31 -17.38 -21.93 -35.22
C GLY A 31 -18.19 -22.48 -34.05
N GLY A 32 -17.93 -23.74 -33.69
CA GLY A 32 -18.42 -24.33 -32.44
C GLY A 32 -17.76 -23.72 -31.19
N SER A 33 -18.16 -24.19 -30.01
CA SER A 33 -17.62 -23.74 -28.71
C SER A 33 -16.09 -23.87 -28.59
N ALA A 34 -15.48 -24.79 -29.35
CA ALA A 34 -14.03 -25.00 -29.42
C ALA A 34 -13.24 -23.83 -30.06
N SER A 35 -13.92 -22.81 -30.59
CA SER A 35 -13.27 -21.63 -31.18
C SER A 35 -13.32 -20.39 -30.27
N ILE A 36 -13.95 -20.50 -29.10
CA ILE A 36 -14.07 -19.42 -28.12
C ILE A 36 -12.72 -19.27 -27.39
N ASN A 37 -12.34 -18.02 -27.07
CA ASN A 37 -11.14 -17.69 -26.31
C ASN A 37 -9.81 -18.13 -26.96
N GLN A 38 -9.82 -18.37 -28.27
CA GLN A 38 -8.62 -18.80 -28.97
C GLN A 38 -7.61 -17.65 -29.09
N ILE A 39 -6.33 -17.99 -28.93
CA ILE A 39 -5.21 -17.09 -29.21
C ILE A 39 -4.23 -17.75 -30.18
N SER A 40 -3.54 -16.91 -30.95
CA SER A 40 -2.34 -17.31 -31.67
C SER A 40 -1.32 -16.19 -31.66
N GLY A 41 -0.03 -16.52 -31.71
CA GLY A 41 1.00 -15.50 -31.71
C GLY A 41 2.35 -16.00 -32.17
N LYS A 42 3.30 -15.09 -32.19
CA LYS A 42 4.70 -15.36 -32.54
C LYS A 42 5.63 -14.50 -31.69
N ILE A 43 6.79 -15.06 -31.40
CA ILE A 43 7.92 -14.37 -30.76
C ILE A 43 9.01 -14.24 -31.84
N THR A 44 9.49 -13.02 -32.07
CA THR A 44 10.50 -12.72 -33.08
C THR A 44 11.70 -11.99 -32.47
N SER A 45 12.87 -12.14 -33.09
CA SER A 45 14.02 -11.28 -32.88
C SER A 45 14.32 -10.56 -34.19
N GLY A 46 14.00 -9.27 -34.27
CA GLY A 46 13.96 -8.58 -35.55
C GLY A 46 12.95 -9.25 -36.50
N GLU A 47 13.42 -9.73 -37.65
CA GLU A 47 12.60 -10.41 -38.67
C GLU A 47 12.50 -11.93 -38.47
N GLU A 48 13.39 -12.53 -37.67
CA GLU A 48 13.44 -13.96 -37.44
C GLU A 48 12.34 -14.40 -36.46
N VAL A 49 11.56 -15.40 -36.84
CA VAL A 49 10.59 -16.04 -35.94
C VAL A 49 11.33 -17.07 -35.09
N LEU A 50 11.19 -16.97 -33.77
CA LEU A 50 11.82 -17.89 -32.83
C LEU A 50 10.83 -18.93 -32.30
N ALA A 51 9.59 -18.53 -32.08
CA ALA A 51 8.55 -19.42 -31.58
C ALA A 51 7.15 -18.96 -31.99
N ARG A 52 6.20 -19.89 -31.96
CA ARG A 52 4.78 -19.66 -32.21
C ARG A 52 3.96 -20.10 -31.01
N LEU A 53 2.93 -19.33 -30.69
CA LEU A 53 1.98 -19.60 -29.61
C LEU A 53 0.62 -19.93 -30.22
N ALA A 54 -0.06 -20.94 -29.70
CA ALA A 54 -1.42 -21.27 -30.09
C ALA A 54 -2.18 -21.95 -28.95
N GLY A 55 -3.45 -21.64 -28.78
CA GLY A 55 -4.29 -22.29 -27.77
C GLY A 55 -5.43 -21.40 -27.31
N HIS A 56 -5.78 -21.48 -26.04
CA HIS A 56 -6.88 -20.73 -25.43
C HIS A 56 -6.40 -19.99 -24.19
N TRP A 57 -6.67 -18.69 -24.10
CA TRP A 57 -6.15 -17.86 -23.00
C TRP A 57 -6.72 -18.24 -21.62
N ASP A 58 -7.89 -18.89 -21.60
CA ASP A 58 -8.57 -19.40 -20.42
C ASP A 58 -8.28 -20.89 -20.13
N ARG A 59 -7.48 -21.56 -20.99
CA ARG A 59 -7.07 -22.96 -20.86
C ARG A 59 -5.60 -23.12 -21.26
N GLU A 60 -5.29 -24.12 -22.08
CA GLU A 60 -3.94 -24.45 -22.49
C GLU A 60 -3.50 -23.59 -23.67
N VAL A 61 -2.30 -23.04 -23.56
CA VAL A 61 -1.54 -22.39 -24.61
C VAL A 61 -0.28 -23.21 -24.82
N PHE A 62 0.01 -23.53 -26.06
CA PHE A 62 1.19 -24.27 -26.47
C PHE A 62 2.17 -23.35 -27.19
N ILE A 63 3.46 -23.61 -27.01
CA ILE A 63 4.56 -22.96 -27.71
C ILE A 63 5.27 -23.96 -28.63
N THR A 64 5.62 -23.54 -29.82
CA THR A 64 6.44 -24.31 -30.77
C THR A 64 7.67 -23.49 -31.10
N GLU A 65 8.84 -23.93 -30.64
CA GLU A 65 10.13 -23.32 -30.99
C GLU A 65 10.57 -23.75 -32.40
N GLU A 66 11.03 -22.79 -33.20
CA GLU A 66 11.59 -23.08 -34.51
C GLU A 66 12.86 -23.94 -34.36
N GLY A 67 12.93 -25.06 -35.10
CA GLY A 67 14.07 -25.98 -35.08
C GLY A 67 14.09 -27.06 -33.99
N ARG A 68 13.33 -26.92 -32.89
CA ARG A 68 13.29 -27.93 -31.81
C ARG A 68 12.26 -29.04 -32.03
N GLY A 69 11.27 -28.81 -32.90
CA GLY A 69 10.28 -29.80 -33.33
C GLY A 69 9.31 -30.24 -32.22
N GLY A 70 8.07 -29.74 -32.27
CA GLY A 70 7.01 -30.15 -31.34
C GLY A 70 6.36 -28.97 -30.62
N ALA A 71 5.10 -29.14 -30.23
CA ALA A 71 4.38 -28.17 -29.40
C ALA A 71 4.49 -28.58 -27.94
N GLU A 72 4.95 -27.67 -27.10
CA GLU A 72 5.08 -27.86 -25.66
C GLU A 72 4.04 -27.01 -24.92
N LEU A 73 3.56 -27.48 -23.77
CA LEU A 73 2.62 -26.73 -22.95
C LEU A 73 3.33 -25.49 -22.38
N PHE A 74 2.89 -24.30 -22.78
CA PHE A 74 3.47 -23.03 -22.36
C PHE A 74 2.74 -22.43 -21.15
N TRP A 75 1.40 -22.46 -21.19
CA TRP A 75 0.58 -21.86 -20.14
C TRP A 75 -0.72 -22.63 -19.94
N ASN A 76 -1.12 -22.79 -18.68
CA ASN A 76 -2.42 -23.30 -18.29
C ASN A 76 -2.85 -22.62 -16.98
N PRO A 77 -3.97 -21.88 -16.92
CA PRO A 77 -4.46 -21.22 -15.72
C PRO A 77 -5.12 -22.21 -14.75
N SER A 78 -4.38 -23.26 -14.35
CA SER A 78 -4.82 -24.31 -13.44
C SER A 78 -5.20 -23.74 -12.06
N GLY A 79 -5.94 -24.53 -11.27
CA GLY A 79 -6.29 -24.16 -9.89
C GLY A 79 -5.06 -23.83 -9.03
N GLU A 80 -3.95 -24.54 -9.24
CA GLU A 80 -2.68 -24.30 -8.56
C GLU A 80 -2.08 -22.94 -8.95
N VAL A 81 -1.95 -22.66 -10.26
CA VAL A 81 -1.44 -21.37 -10.77
C VAL A 81 -2.30 -20.22 -10.26
N ARG A 82 -3.63 -20.39 -10.23
CA ARG A 82 -4.55 -19.41 -9.67
C ARG A 82 -4.37 -19.22 -8.17
N GLY A 83 -4.08 -20.29 -7.42
CA GLY A 83 -3.79 -20.25 -5.99
C GLY A 83 -2.45 -19.59 -5.64
N GLN A 84 -1.49 -19.59 -6.57
CA GLN A 84 -0.20 -18.91 -6.43
C GLN A 84 -0.26 -17.40 -6.75
N ARG A 85 -1.39 -16.88 -7.23
CA ARG A 85 -1.55 -15.45 -7.52
C ARG A 85 -1.36 -14.63 -6.24
N LEU A 86 -0.70 -13.48 -6.40
CA LEU A 86 -0.59 -12.50 -5.31
C LEU A 86 -1.99 -12.13 -4.81
N LYS A 87 -2.16 -12.16 -3.49
CA LYS A 87 -3.40 -11.73 -2.87
C LYS A 87 -3.51 -10.22 -3.02
N ARG A 88 -4.60 -9.77 -3.63
CA ARG A 88 -4.97 -8.35 -3.64
C ARG A 88 -5.22 -7.93 -2.19
N CYS A 89 -4.48 -6.95 -1.72
CA CYS A 89 -4.75 -6.25 -0.47
C CYS A 89 -5.38 -4.90 -0.81
N THR A 90 -6.46 -4.54 -0.13
CA THR A 90 -7.12 -3.24 -0.27
C THR A 90 -7.08 -2.51 1.06
N VAL A 91 -6.99 -1.19 1.01
CA VAL A 91 -7.09 -0.33 2.19
C VAL A 91 -8.48 -0.53 2.82
N PRO A 92 -8.60 -0.72 4.15
CA PRO A 92 -9.89 -0.82 4.83
C PRO A 92 -10.78 0.38 4.53
N LEU A 93 -12.09 0.16 4.40
CA LEU A 93 -13.06 1.19 3.99
C LEU A 93 -13.04 2.43 4.90
N GLU A 94 -12.78 2.22 6.19
CA GLU A 94 -12.71 3.25 7.22
C GLU A 94 -11.48 4.16 7.05
N GLU A 95 -10.41 3.63 6.45
CA GLU A 95 -9.15 4.32 6.18
C GLU A 95 -9.14 4.96 4.78
N GLN A 96 -10.05 4.57 3.89
CA GLN A 96 -10.17 5.15 2.55
C GLN A 96 -10.70 6.59 2.58
N THR A 97 -10.14 7.43 1.71
CA THR A 97 -10.61 8.78 1.44
C THR A 97 -11.90 8.80 0.60
N GLU A 98 -12.62 9.92 0.60
CA GLU A 98 -13.95 10.03 -0.03
C GLU A 98 -13.99 9.78 -1.54
N LEU A 99 -12.85 9.93 -2.23
CA LEU A 99 -12.76 9.78 -3.69
C LEU A 99 -12.16 8.44 -4.11
N GLU A 100 -11.80 7.57 -3.16
CA GLU A 100 -11.37 6.21 -3.47
C GLU A 100 -12.56 5.36 -3.92
N SER A 101 -12.32 4.51 -4.91
CA SER A 101 -13.42 3.90 -5.69
C SER A 101 -14.34 3.04 -4.84
N GLU A 102 -13.81 2.23 -3.93
CA GLU A 102 -14.63 1.35 -3.10
C GLU A 102 -15.53 2.15 -2.15
N ARG A 103 -14.98 3.17 -1.47
CA ARG A 103 -15.77 4.10 -0.65
C ARG A 103 -16.76 4.93 -1.45
N LEU A 104 -16.33 5.50 -2.58
CA LEU A 104 -17.16 6.36 -3.42
C LEU A 104 -18.37 5.61 -3.98
N TRP A 105 -18.19 4.36 -4.38
CA TRP A 105 -19.23 3.53 -4.99
C TRP A 105 -19.97 2.61 -4.01
N GLN A 106 -19.65 2.65 -2.71
CA GLN A 106 -20.14 1.70 -1.71
C GLN A 106 -21.67 1.52 -1.71
N HIS A 107 -22.44 2.60 -1.85
CA HIS A 107 -23.91 2.55 -1.80
C HIS A 107 -24.51 1.93 -3.06
N VAL A 108 -23.94 2.24 -4.22
CA VAL A 108 -24.31 1.63 -5.50
C VAL A 108 -23.99 0.14 -5.47
N THR A 109 -22.78 -0.24 -5.06
CA THR A 109 -22.36 -1.64 -4.94
C THR A 109 -23.23 -2.40 -3.96
N LYS A 110 -23.57 -1.82 -2.81
CA LYS A 110 -24.48 -2.43 -1.84
C LYS A 110 -25.86 -2.69 -2.43
N ALA A 111 -26.47 -1.70 -3.11
CA ALA A 111 -27.77 -1.86 -3.73
C ALA A 111 -27.77 -2.92 -4.85
N ILE A 112 -26.71 -2.98 -5.67
CA ILE A 112 -26.54 -4.03 -6.69
C ILE A 112 -26.47 -5.41 -6.05
N ASN A 113 -25.70 -5.56 -4.98
CA ASN A 113 -25.58 -6.83 -4.25
C ASN A 113 -26.90 -7.25 -3.57
N GLU A 114 -27.73 -6.28 -3.17
CA GLU A 114 -29.08 -6.50 -2.63
C GLU A 114 -30.12 -6.78 -3.73
N GLY A 115 -29.76 -6.67 -5.02
CA GLY A 115 -30.68 -6.82 -6.15
C GLY A 115 -31.62 -5.61 -6.37
N ASP A 116 -31.45 -4.52 -5.62
CA ASP A 116 -32.29 -3.33 -5.71
C ASP A 116 -31.80 -2.37 -6.81
N GLN A 117 -32.31 -2.60 -8.02
CA GLN A 117 -31.94 -1.81 -9.20
C GLN A 117 -32.38 -0.35 -9.13
N HIS A 118 -33.53 -0.07 -8.48
CA HIS A 118 -34.03 1.30 -8.34
C HIS A 118 -33.12 2.12 -7.44
N LYS A 119 -32.74 1.57 -6.28
CA LYS A 119 -31.79 2.20 -5.37
C LYS A 119 -30.41 2.33 -5.98
N ALA A 120 -29.91 1.30 -6.68
CA ALA A 120 -28.61 1.38 -7.37
C ALA A 120 -28.59 2.54 -8.40
N THR A 121 -29.68 2.71 -9.14
CA THR A 121 -29.83 3.81 -10.11
C THR A 121 -29.88 5.17 -9.42
N GLN A 122 -30.60 5.28 -8.30
CA GLN A 122 -30.70 6.51 -7.51
C GLN A 122 -29.33 6.92 -6.94
N GLU A 123 -28.61 6.00 -6.31
CA GLU A 123 -27.28 6.25 -5.74
C GLU A 123 -26.27 6.63 -6.84
N LYS A 124 -26.31 5.94 -7.99
CA LYS A 124 -25.48 6.27 -9.16
C LYS A 124 -25.79 7.69 -9.67
N PHE A 125 -27.08 8.04 -9.77
CA PHE A 125 -27.49 9.37 -10.21
C PHE A 125 -26.97 10.46 -9.26
N SER A 126 -27.11 10.27 -7.95
CA SER A 126 -26.62 11.23 -6.95
C SER A 126 -25.10 11.45 -7.04
N LEU A 127 -24.32 10.38 -7.23
CA LEU A 127 -22.86 10.49 -7.43
C LEU A 127 -22.50 11.25 -8.71
N GLU A 128 -23.16 10.93 -9.82
CA GLU A 128 -22.92 11.60 -11.10
C GLU A 128 -23.32 13.08 -11.06
N GLU A 129 -24.45 13.43 -10.44
CA GLU A 129 -24.88 14.82 -10.35
C GLU A 129 -23.95 15.64 -9.46
N ALA A 130 -23.43 15.06 -8.37
CA ALA A 130 -22.39 15.70 -7.57
C ALA A 130 -21.12 15.98 -8.39
N GLN A 131 -20.70 15.07 -9.28
CA GLN A 131 -19.56 15.29 -10.18
C GLN A 131 -19.86 16.35 -11.26
N ARG A 132 -21.08 16.36 -11.83
CA ARG A 132 -21.51 17.41 -12.75
C ARG A 132 -21.47 18.78 -12.08
N GLN A 133 -21.96 18.88 -10.84
CA GLN A 133 -21.96 20.12 -10.07
C GLN A 133 -20.53 20.61 -9.76
N ARG A 134 -19.64 19.75 -9.26
CA ARG A 134 -18.21 20.10 -9.05
C ARG A 134 -17.54 20.59 -10.33
N THR A 135 -17.93 20.02 -11.48
CA THR A 135 -17.40 20.43 -12.79
C THR A 135 -17.89 21.83 -13.17
N ARG A 136 -19.19 22.13 -12.99
CA ARG A 136 -19.76 23.47 -13.22
C ARG A 136 -19.09 24.52 -12.33
N GLU A 137 -18.89 24.22 -11.05
CA GLU A 137 -18.22 25.11 -10.09
C GLU A 137 -16.77 25.41 -10.49
N ARG A 138 -16.01 24.40 -10.92
CA ARG A 138 -14.65 24.61 -11.43
C ARG A 138 -14.62 25.52 -12.66
N GLN A 139 -15.54 25.31 -13.59
CA GLN A 139 -15.66 26.15 -14.79
C GLN A 139 -16.02 27.60 -14.45
N GLN A 140 -16.98 27.81 -13.55
CA GLN A 140 -17.38 29.15 -13.09
C GLN A 140 -16.23 29.88 -12.39
N ASN A 141 -15.43 29.16 -11.61
CA ASN A 141 -14.28 29.71 -10.91
C ASN A 141 -13.00 29.75 -11.78
N LEU A 142 -13.06 29.34 -13.05
CA LEU A 142 -11.92 29.26 -13.96
C LEU A 142 -10.75 28.41 -13.41
N VAL A 143 -11.05 27.38 -12.61
CA VAL A 143 -10.06 26.47 -12.02
C VAL A 143 -9.97 25.20 -12.88
N PRO A 144 -8.82 24.88 -13.49
CA PRO A 144 -8.67 23.66 -14.27
C PRO A 144 -8.66 22.41 -13.38
N TRP A 145 -9.23 21.32 -13.88
CA TRP A 145 -9.07 20.01 -13.25
C TRP A 145 -7.63 19.50 -13.47
N THR A 146 -6.97 19.12 -12.38
CA THR A 146 -5.60 18.60 -12.41
C THR A 146 -5.56 17.22 -11.73
N PRO A 147 -5.12 16.15 -12.42
CA PRO A 147 -4.95 14.84 -11.81
C PRO A 147 -3.93 14.87 -10.68
N GLN A 148 -4.22 14.21 -9.57
CA GLN A 148 -3.40 14.30 -8.35
C GLN A 148 -2.10 13.49 -8.45
N LEU A 149 -2.18 12.25 -8.96
CA LEU A 149 -1.08 11.27 -8.94
C LEU A 149 -0.34 11.16 -10.28
N PHE A 150 -0.89 11.71 -11.35
CA PHE A 150 -0.35 11.59 -12.70
C PHE A 150 -0.11 12.96 -13.33
N HIS A 151 0.81 13.01 -14.28
CA HIS A 151 1.06 14.15 -15.16
C HIS A 151 1.16 13.66 -16.60
N LEU A 152 0.78 14.49 -17.55
CA LEU A 152 0.91 14.19 -18.97
C LEU A 152 2.30 14.60 -19.43
N ASP A 153 3.08 13.68 -19.99
CA ASP A 153 4.35 14.01 -20.64
C ASP A 153 4.06 14.75 -21.96
N PRO A 154 4.47 16.02 -22.13
CA PRO A 154 4.21 16.77 -23.36
C PRO A 154 4.90 16.17 -24.58
N ALA A 155 6.02 15.45 -24.41
CA ALA A 155 6.78 14.88 -25.52
C ALA A 155 6.16 13.58 -26.05
N THR A 156 5.71 12.68 -25.18
CA THR A 156 5.14 11.38 -25.57
C THR A 156 3.62 11.37 -25.60
N GLN A 157 2.96 12.37 -25.02
CA GLN A 157 1.50 12.40 -24.79
C GLN A 157 1.01 11.22 -23.93
N GLU A 158 1.88 10.67 -23.09
CA GLU A 158 1.56 9.56 -22.18
C GLU A 158 1.40 10.07 -20.74
N TRP A 159 0.49 9.45 -19.99
CA TRP A 159 0.35 9.71 -18.56
C TRP A 159 1.46 9.01 -17.78
N ARG A 160 2.22 9.79 -17.03
CA ARG A 160 3.24 9.30 -16.10
C ARG A 160 2.84 9.51 -14.67
N TYR A 161 3.10 8.49 -13.86
CA TYR A 161 2.90 8.58 -12.44
C TYR A 161 3.95 9.53 -11.85
N ARG A 162 3.52 10.44 -10.96
CA ARG A 162 4.38 11.53 -10.47
C ARG A 162 5.53 11.04 -9.58
N TYR A 163 5.34 9.90 -8.92
CA TYR A 163 6.27 9.33 -7.95
C TYR A 163 6.90 8.03 -8.47
N GLU A 164 7.05 7.89 -9.79
CA GLU A 164 7.70 6.74 -10.40
C GLU A 164 9.09 6.52 -9.82
N ASN A 165 9.33 5.31 -9.30
CA ASN A 165 10.64 4.85 -8.89
C ASN A 165 11.00 3.61 -9.68
N HIS A 166 11.95 3.76 -10.61
CA HIS A 166 12.45 2.68 -11.46
C HIS A 166 13.69 2.00 -10.88
N SER A 167 14.08 2.35 -9.65
CA SER A 167 15.22 1.72 -8.99
C SER A 167 14.89 0.26 -8.70
N PRO A 168 15.81 -0.67 -9.01
CA PRO A 168 15.61 -2.07 -8.66
C PRO A 168 15.56 -2.21 -7.14
N TRP A 169 14.75 -3.15 -6.67
CA TRP A 169 14.73 -3.55 -5.26
C TRP A 169 16.11 -4.04 -4.83
N ASP A 170 16.65 -3.46 -3.76
CA ASP A 170 17.91 -3.87 -3.12
C ASP A 170 17.61 -4.65 -1.84
N PRO A 171 17.73 -5.99 -1.82
CA PRO A 171 17.44 -6.81 -0.64
C PRO A 171 18.28 -6.47 0.60
N LEU A 172 19.44 -5.81 0.41
CA LEU A 172 20.31 -5.40 1.50
C LEU A 172 19.84 -4.09 2.13
N LYS A 173 19.24 -3.19 1.35
CA LYS A 173 18.83 -1.85 1.83
C LYS A 173 17.34 -1.75 2.09
N ASP A 174 16.53 -2.32 1.21
CA ASP A 174 15.08 -2.19 1.21
C ASP A 174 14.46 -3.28 2.09
N ILE A 175 13.58 -2.86 3.00
CA ILE A 175 12.91 -3.72 3.97
C ILE A 175 11.49 -4.03 3.51
N ALA A 176 10.73 -2.98 3.16
CA ALA A 176 9.35 -3.10 2.75
C ALA A 176 8.98 -1.98 1.76
N GLN A 177 8.01 -2.27 0.91
CA GLN A 177 7.30 -1.26 0.13
C GLN A 177 5.86 -1.19 0.62
N PHE A 178 5.35 0.02 0.78
CA PHE A 178 3.98 0.26 1.18
C PHE A 178 3.44 1.48 0.45
N GLU A 179 2.13 1.55 0.36
CA GLU A 179 1.41 2.64 -0.25
C GLU A 179 0.85 3.55 0.84
N GLN A 180 0.94 4.87 0.63
CA GLN A 180 0.32 5.89 1.46
C GLN A 180 -0.17 7.04 0.57
N ASP A 181 -1.47 7.35 0.63
CA ASP A 181 -2.10 8.46 -0.13
C ASP A 181 -1.85 8.40 -1.65
N GLY A 182 -1.83 7.20 -2.22
CA GLY A 182 -1.52 6.91 -3.61
C GLY A 182 -0.02 6.96 -3.94
N VAL A 183 0.85 7.06 -2.94
CA VAL A 183 2.31 7.16 -3.07
C VAL A 183 3.00 5.88 -2.61
N LEU A 184 3.82 5.28 -3.48
CA LEU A 184 4.62 4.11 -3.12
C LEU A 184 5.89 4.54 -2.39
N HIS A 185 6.01 4.14 -1.12
CA HIS A 185 7.16 4.37 -0.27
C HIS A 185 7.99 3.10 -0.10
N THR A 186 9.32 3.24 -0.05
CA THR A 186 10.25 2.15 0.27
C THR A 186 10.92 2.43 1.61
N LEU A 187 10.69 1.54 2.58
CA LEU A 187 11.35 1.59 3.87
C LEU A 187 12.75 1.00 3.75
N GLN A 188 13.79 1.80 4.03
CA GLN A 188 15.18 1.39 3.98
C GLN A 188 15.80 1.24 5.38
N ARG A 189 16.75 0.32 5.52
CA ARG A 189 17.46 0.03 6.79
C ARG A 189 18.16 1.26 7.37
N GLU A 190 18.72 2.12 6.53
CA GLU A 190 19.44 3.33 6.97
C GLU A 190 18.51 4.38 7.61
N THR A 191 17.26 4.46 7.15
CA THR A 191 16.24 5.38 7.68
C THR A 191 15.86 5.03 9.11
N MET A 192 15.80 3.73 9.44
CA MET A 192 15.58 3.28 10.82
C MET A 192 16.72 3.73 11.75
N ALA A 193 17.97 3.60 11.32
CA ALA A 193 19.12 4.00 12.13
C ALA A 193 19.09 5.50 12.50
N ARG A 194 18.68 6.37 11.57
CA ARG A 194 18.55 7.83 11.82
C ARG A 194 17.38 8.19 12.73
N GLN A 195 16.25 7.49 12.64
CA GLN A 195 15.10 7.74 13.53
C GLN A 195 15.40 7.36 14.99
N THR A 196 16.17 6.29 15.24
CA THR A 196 16.65 5.96 16.59
C THR A 196 17.55 7.03 17.20
N VAL A 197 18.30 7.77 16.39
CA VAL A 197 19.19 8.84 16.89
C VAL A 197 18.39 10.11 17.24
N PHE A 198 17.28 10.38 16.56
CA PHE A 198 16.47 11.59 16.77
C PHE A 198 15.55 11.54 18.00
N LEU A 199 15.15 10.36 18.49
CA LEU A 199 14.42 10.20 19.76
C LEU A 199 15.34 10.27 21.01
N GLY A 200 16.65 10.41 20.83
CA GLY A 200 17.66 10.32 21.90
C GLY A 200 18.25 11.65 22.38
N SER A 201 17.59 12.80 22.23
CA SER A 201 18.12 14.08 22.73
C SER A 201 17.05 14.99 23.32
N PRO A 202 17.01 15.18 24.66
CA PRO A 202 16.20 16.23 25.28
C PRO A 202 16.90 17.58 25.11
N GLY A 203 16.45 18.38 24.14
CA GLY A 203 16.84 19.78 24.00
C GLY A 203 16.19 20.67 25.09
N PRO A 204 16.80 21.82 25.46
CA PRO A 204 16.35 22.62 26.59
C PRO A 204 15.02 23.33 26.32
N ARG A 205 14.10 23.23 27.28
CA ARG A 205 12.83 23.97 27.31
C ARG A 205 13.10 25.48 27.43
N HIS A 206 12.63 26.26 26.46
CA HIS A 206 12.33 27.68 26.66
C HIS A 206 10.81 27.87 26.79
N GLN A 207 10.39 28.43 27.92
CA GLN A 207 9.03 28.89 28.18
C GLN A 207 8.80 30.26 27.52
N GLY A 208 7.62 30.48 26.94
CA GLY A 208 7.12 31.79 26.51
C GLY A 208 5.77 31.68 25.77
N PRO A 209 4.87 32.67 25.89
CA PRO A 209 3.43 32.44 26.08
C PRO A 209 2.59 32.46 24.79
N GLY A 210 1.39 31.86 24.86
CA GLY A 210 0.43 31.77 23.75
C GLY A 210 -0.29 33.07 23.38
N PRO A 211 -1.14 33.00 22.34
CA PRO A 211 -2.50 33.48 22.51
C PRO A 211 -3.60 32.59 21.88
N ASP A 212 -4.78 32.73 22.47
CA ASP A 212 -6.12 32.32 22.00
C ASP A 212 -6.39 32.59 20.50
N GLN A 213 -7.10 31.66 19.82
CA GLN A 213 -8.38 32.00 19.17
C GLN A 213 -9.18 30.80 18.62
N ARG A 214 -10.28 30.51 19.32
CA ARG A 214 -11.67 30.31 18.83
C ARG A 214 -11.94 29.48 17.57
N LEU A 215 -12.55 28.33 17.85
CA LEU A 215 -13.77 27.83 17.20
C LEU A 215 -14.59 28.88 16.44
N ARG A 216 -14.88 28.60 15.16
CA ARG A 216 -16.10 29.08 14.51
C ARG A 216 -16.79 27.97 13.70
N LYS A 217 -18.08 27.89 13.99
CA LYS A 217 -19.17 27.13 13.36
C LYS A 217 -20.01 28.13 12.55
N ALA A 218 -20.47 27.74 11.37
CA ALA A 218 -21.66 28.23 10.64
C ALA A 218 -21.82 27.29 9.44
N SER A 219 -22.89 26.52 9.22
CA SER A 219 -24.35 26.74 9.26
C SER A 219 -24.88 27.63 8.14
N ASP A 220 -25.79 27.01 7.38
CA ASP A 220 -26.94 27.50 6.62
C ASP A 220 -26.84 27.80 5.12
N GLN A 221 -27.74 27.11 4.41
CA GLN A 221 -28.27 27.35 3.07
C GLN A 221 -28.99 28.71 2.97
N PRO A 222 -29.45 29.14 1.77
CA PRO A 222 -30.82 28.77 1.37
C PRO A 222 -31.08 28.56 -0.15
N SER A 223 -32.09 27.72 -0.41
CA SER A 223 -33.17 27.74 -1.43
C SER A 223 -33.02 28.43 -2.80
N GLY A 224 -33.56 27.78 -3.84
CA GLY A 224 -34.37 28.47 -4.86
C GLY A 224 -34.29 27.97 -6.31
N HIS A 225 -35.31 27.20 -6.70
CA HIS A 225 -35.96 27.16 -8.03
C HIS A 225 -35.25 26.60 -9.30
N SER A 226 -35.80 25.46 -9.74
CA SER A 226 -36.17 25.00 -11.09
C SER A 226 -35.50 25.60 -12.33
N GLN A 227 -35.01 24.73 -13.22
CA GLN A 227 -35.60 24.56 -14.55
C GLN A 227 -35.17 23.23 -15.19
N VAL A 228 -36.16 22.59 -15.82
CA VAL A 228 -36.12 21.34 -16.58
C VAL A 228 -35.47 21.59 -17.92
N THR A 229 -34.55 20.72 -18.35
CA THR A 229 -34.35 20.44 -19.78
C THR A 229 -34.06 18.96 -20.00
N GLU A 230 -34.76 18.42 -20.98
CA GLU A 230 -34.82 17.02 -21.39
C GLU A 230 -33.56 16.64 -22.19
N SER A 231 -33.05 15.41 -22.00
CA SER A 231 -32.76 14.48 -23.12
C SER A 231 -32.09 13.18 -22.68
N SER A 232 -32.77 12.09 -23.04
CA SER A 232 -32.25 10.84 -23.61
C SER A 232 -31.24 10.03 -22.79
N GLY A 233 -31.77 9.24 -21.85
CA GLY A 233 -31.09 8.06 -21.30
C GLY A 233 -31.57 6.80 -22.02
N SER A 234 -30.66 6.09 -22.68
CA SER A 234 -30.92 4.77 -23.25
C SER A 234 -30.75 3.70 -22.16
N THR A 235 -31.86 3.15 -21.69
CA THR A 235 -31.94 1.92 -20.88
C THR A 235 -31.69 0.70 -21.78
N PRO A 236 -31.00 -0.35 -21.30
CA PRO A 236 -31.27 -1.70 -21.76
C PRO A 236 -32.11 -2.46 -20.74
N GLU A 237 -33.10 -3.15 -21.30
CA GLU A 237 -34.16 -3.90 -20.64
C GLU A 237 -33.67 -5.10 -19.82
N SER A 238 -34.43 -5.36 -18.78
CA SER A 238 -34.51 -6.57 -17.98
C SER A 238 -34.93 -7.80 -18.78
N CYS A 239 -34.47 -8.98 -18.36
CA CYS A 239 -35.07 -10.28 -18.71
C CYS A 239 -35.03 -11.25 -17.51
N PRO A 240 -35.95 -12.22 -17.47
CA PRO A 240 -36.53 -12.75 -16.23
C PRO A 240 -35.92 -14.08 -15.77
N GLU A 241 -36.28 -14.40 -14.53
CA GLU A 241 -36.09 -15.64 -13.78
C GLU A 241 -36.32 -16.94 -14.56
N LEU A 242 -35.56 -17.98 -14.18
CA LEU A 242 -36.09 -19.34 -14.06
C LEU A 242 -35.59 -19.97 -12.74
N SER A 243 -36.60 -20.30 -11.94
CA SER A 243 -36.70 -21.07 -10.69
C SER A 243 -35.89 -22.38 -10.69
N ASP A 244 -35.15 -22.67 -9.62
CA ASP A 244 -35.49 -23.50 -8.43
C ASP A 244 -35.21 -24.99 -8.63
N GLU A 245 -34.42 -25.58 -7.73
CA GLU A 245 -34.84 -26.72 -6.88
C GLU A 245 -33.85 -26.89 -5.70
N ASP A 246 -34.36 -26.50 -4.52
CA ASP A 246 -34.32 -27.14 -3.20
C ASP A 246 -33.06 -27.73 -2.55
N GLY A 247 -32.86 -27.27 -1.32
CA GLY A 247 -31.98 -27.84 -0.30
C GLY A 247 -32.12 -27.09 1.04
N ASP A 248 -33.31 -27.18 1.64
CA ASP A 248 -33.66 -26.68 2.98
C ASP A 248 -32.79 -27.31 4.08
N PHE A 249 -32.25 -26.51 5.01
CA PHE A 249 -32.07 -26.85 6.45
C PHE A 249 -31.61 -25.59 7.23
N ALA A 250 -32.34 -25.29 8.30
CA ALA A 250 -32.20 -24.12 9.19
C ALA A 250 -31.16 -24.34 10.33
N PRO A 251 -31.03 -23.45 11.35
CA PRO A 251 -29.77 -22.79 11.71
C PRO A 251 -29.12 -23.29 13.02
N GLY A 252 -27.81 -23.06 13.17
CA GLY A 252 -27.18 -22.87 14.48
C GLY A 252 -26.02 -23.80 14.86
N CYS A 253 -24.89 -23.15 15.13
CA CYS A 253 -23.81 -23.51 16.06
C CYS A 253 -22.69 -24.49 15.66
N GLU A 254 -21.49 -23.91 15.63
CA GLU A 254 -20.22 -24.43 16.18
C GLU A 254 -19.57 -25.65 15.52
N SER A 255 -18.65 -25.35 14.59
CA SER A 255 -17.36 -26.05 14.56
C SER A 255 -16.22 -25.08 14.22
N PRO A 256 -15.13 -25.05 15.00
CA PRO A 256 -14.04 -24.10 14.76
C PRO A 256 -13.19 -24.57 13.59
N CYS A 257 -13.00 -23.72 12.58
CA CYS A 257 -12.05 -24.06 11.53
C CYS A 257 -10.63 -24.16 12.15
N PRO A 258 -9.88 -25.24 11.90
CA PRO A 258 -8.58 -25.47 12.54
C PRO A 258 -7.51 -24.46 12.11
N ARG A 259 -7.79 -23.65 11.08
CA ARG A 259 -6.92 -22.58 10.58
C ARG A 259 -7.14 -21.24 11.30
N CYS A 260 -8.37 -20.94 11.69
CA CYS A 260 -8.74 -19.68 12.35
C CYS A 260 -8.35 -19.67 13.84
N GLY A 261 -8.33 -20.82 14.51
CA GLY A 261 -7.78 -20.94 15.87
C GLY A 261 -6.25 -20.74 15.95
N LYS A 262 -5.51 -21.06 14.89
CA LYS A 262 -4.05 -20.85 14.84
C LYS A 262 -3.70 -19.37 14.67
N GLU A 263 -4.47 -18.64 13.87
CA GLU A 263 -4.25 -17.22 13.64
C GLU A 263 -4.68 -16.37 14.85
N ALA A 264 -5.78 -16.72 15.51
CA ALA A 264 -6.18 -16.11 16.79
C ALA A 264 -5.10 -16.32 17.88
N ARG A 265 -4.54 -17.53 17.99
CA ARG A 265 -3.42 -17.79 18.93
C ARG A 265 -2.15 -17.03 18.56
N ARG A 266 -1.83 -16.89 17.27
CA ARG A 266 -0.68 -16.08 16.83
C ARG A 266 -0.84 -14.60 17.17
N LEU A 267 -2.04 -14.05 16.96
CA LEU A 267 -2.35 -12.67 17.34
C LEU A 267 -2.30 -12.47 18.85
N GLN A 268 -2.78 -13.44 19.63
CA GLN A 268 -2.72 -13.40 21.09
C GLN A 268 -1.28 -13.43 21.61
N VAL A 269 -0.43 -14.30 21.07
CA VAL A 269 1.01 -14.36 21.42
C VAL A 269 1.73 -13.06 21.04
N LEU A 270 1.39 -12.46 19.89
CA LEU A 270 1.91 -11.15 19.50
C LEU A 270 1.47 -10.04 20.45
N HIS A 271 0.21 -10.04 20.87
CA HIS A 271 -0.32 -9.06 21.80
C HIS A 271 0.35 -9.17 23.19
N GLU A 272 0.52 -10.39 23.70
CA GLU A 272 1.24 -10.65 24.97
C GLU A 272 2.71 -10.22 24.89
N ALA A 273 3.39 -10.48 23.76
CA ALA A 273 4.76 -10.03 23.55
C ALA A 273 4.88 -8.50 23.55
N ILE A 274 3.94 -7.79 22.92
CA ILE A 274 3.91 -6.32 22.91
C ILE A 274 3.69 -5.76 24.32
N LEU A 275 2.79 -6.36 25.11
CA LEU A 275 2.56 -5.96 26.50
C LEU A 275 3.81 -6.18 27.36
N SER A 276 4.46 -7.34 27.23
CA SER A 276 5.70 -7.65 27.95
C SER A 276 6.83 -6.65 27.63
N ILE A 277 6.97 -6.27 26.36
CA ILE A 277 7.96 -5.25 25.95
C ILE A 277 7.62 -3.89 26.57
N ARG A 278 6.34 -3.51 26.61
CA ARG A 278 5.91 -2.23 27.19
C ARG A 278 6.15 -2.16 28.70
N GLU A 279 5.92 -3.25 29.41
CA GLU A 279 6.23 -3.38 30.83
C GLU A 279 7.74 -3.29 31.09
N ALA A 280 8.56 -4.00 30.30
CA ALA A 280 10.01 -3.92 30.40
C ALA A 280 10.53 -2.50 30.14
N GLN A 281 9.95 -1.78 29.16
CA GLN A 281 10.29 -0.38 28.89
C GLN A 281 9.94 0.54 30.07
N GLN A 282 8.80 0.33 30.72
CA GLN A 282 8.40 1.09 31.90
C GLN A 282 9.32 0.84 33.09
N GLU A 283 9.70 -0.42 33.33
CA GLU A 283 10.62 -0.75 34.42
C GLU A 283 12.02 -0.18 34.17
N LEU A 284 12.51 -0.23 32.92
CA LEU A 284 13.77 0.39 32.55
C LEU A 284 13.74 1.90 32.75
N HIS A 285 12.62 2.55 32.41
CA HIS A 285 12.43 3.98 32.65
C HIS A 285 12.39 4.31 34.16
N ARG A 286 11.78 3.44 34.98
CA ARG A 286 11.76 3.56 36.43
C ARG A 286 13.16 3.43 37.03
N HIS A 287 13.95 2.45 36.58
CA HIS A 287 15.33 2.28 37.01
C HIS A 287 16.22 3.46 36.61
N LEU A 288 16.09 3.95 35.38
CA LEU A 288 16.82 5.14 34.94
C LEU A 288 16.45 6.37 35.78
N SER A 289 15.17 6.56 36.07
CA SER A 289 14.70 7.65 36.94
C SER A 289 15.21 7.53 38.38
N ALA A 290 15.28 6.30 38.92
CA ALA A 290 15.85 6.02 40.23
C ALA A 290 17.38 6.26 40.28
N MET A 291 18.10 5.89 39.22
CA MET A 291 19.54 6.17 39.11
C MET A 291 19.83 7.66 38.97
N LEU A 292 19.02 8.39 38.19
CA LEU A 292 19.18 9.83 38.03
C LEU A 292 18.85 10.60 39.32
N SER A 293 17.82 10.18 40.06
CA SER A 293 17.47 10.78 41.35
C SER A 293 18.49 10.46 42.46
N SER A 294 19.05 9.24 42.49
CA SER A 294 20.14 8.90 43.42
C SER A 294 21.45 9.61 43.07
N ALA A 295 21.78 9.79 41.79
CA ALA A 295 22.92 10.60 41.36
C ALA A 295 22.75 12.10 41.70
N ALA A 296 21.52 12.62 41.65
CA ALA A 296 21.21 13.99 42.09
C ALA A 296 21.36 14.17 43.61
N LEU A 297 20.98 13.16 44.41
CA LEU A 297 21.19 13.11 45.86
C LEU A 297 22.69 12.97 46.22
N ALA A 298 23.46 12.19 45.47
CA ALA A 298 24.91 12.06 45.67
C ALA A 298 25.68 13.37 45.38
N ARG A 299 25.13 14.24 44.51
CA ARG A 299 25.66 15.60 44.28
C ARG A 299 25.39 16.60 45.42
N GLN A 300 24.53 16.27 46.38
CA GLN A 300 24.19 17.14 47.52
C GLN A 300 24.85 16.73 48.85
N ALA A 301 25.67 15.66 48.88
CA ALA A 301 26.52 15.37 50.03
C ALA A 301 27.79 16.23 49.99
N PRO A 302 28.14 17.01 51.04
CA PRO A 302 29.40 17.72 51.08
C PRO A 302 30.53 16.68 51.15
N ALA A 303 31.45 16.72 50.18
CA ALA A 303 32.68 15.95 50.25
C ALA A 303 33.41 16.28 51.56
N PRO A 304 33.80 15.31 52.41
CA PRO A 304 34.74 15.60 53.48
C PRO A 304 36.06 15.99 52.81
N GLY A 305 36.47 17.25 53.00
CA GLY A 305 37.62 17.84 52.34
C GLY A 305 38.87 16.97 52.50
N LEU A 306 39.32 16.40 51.38
CA LEU A 306 40.43 15.43 51.30
C LEU A 306 41.82 16.01 51.68
N LEU A 307 41.88 17.29 52.08
CA LEU A 307 43.11 18.05 52.26
C LEU A 307 43.38 18.52 53.71
N HIS A 308 42.66 18.02 54.71
CA HIS A 308 42.92 18.38 56.12
C HIS A 308 43.75 17.35 56.92
N SER A 309 44.24 16.29 56.28
CA SER A 309 45.09 15.28 56.94
C SER A 309 46.55 15.45 56.52
N PRO A 310 47.52 15.52 57.46
CA PRO A 310 48.95 15.63 57.15
C PRO A 310 49.47 14.44 56.34
N ARG A 311 48.77 13.30 56.36
CA ARG A 311 49.06 12.12 55.53
C ARG A 311 48.79 12.38 54.04
N SER A 312 47.76 13.17 53.71
CA SER A 312 47.44 13.53 52.32
C SER A 312 48.53 14.41 51.71
N TRP A 313 49.10 15.33 52.50
CA TRP A 313 50.23 16.16 52.08
C TRP A 313 51.51 15.36 51.86
N LEU A 314 51.83 14.42 52.75
CA LEU A 314 52.97 13.51 52.57
C LEU A 314 52.84 12.70 51.28
N LEU A 315 51.66 12.14 51.00
CA LEU A 315 51.43 11.39 49.77
C LEU A 315 51.52 12.26 48.51
N LEU A 316 51.03 13.50 48.57
CA LEU A 316 51.17 14.46 47.46
C LEU A 316 52.64 14.82 47.21
N CYS A 317 53.42 15.06 48.27
CA CYS A 317 54.86 15.34 48.16
C CYS A 317 55.63 14.14 47.59
N VAL A 318 55.31 12.91 48.02
CA VAL A 318 55.91 11.69 47.45
C VAL A 318 55.54 11.54 45.98
N PHE A 319 54.27 11.79 45.61
CA PHE A 319 53.83 11.70 44.22
C PHE A 319 54.53 12.72 43.32
N LEU A 320 54.67 13.98 43.79
CA LEU A 320 55.40 15.02 43.07
C LEU A 320 56.90 14.70 42.96
N ALA A 321 57.52 14.16 44.01
CA ALA A 321 58.90 13.71 43.97
C ALA A 321 59.10 12.55 42.97
N CYS A 322 58.17 11.59 42.93
CA CYS A 322 58.18 10.50 41.95
C CYS A 322 57.98 11.03 40.52
N GLN A 323 57.10 12.00 40.29
CA GLN A 323 56.94 12.63 38.98
C GLN A 323 58.21 13.37 38.53
N LEU A 324 58.88 14.05 39.45
CA LEU A 324 60.13 14.76 39.17
C LEU A 324 61.28 13.78 38.87
N LEU A 325 61.34 12.66 39.59
CA LEU A 325 62.30 11.59 39.34
C LEU A 325 62.03 10.89 37.99
N MET A 326 60.76 10.61 37.67
CA MET A 326 60.37 10.03 36.39
C MET A 326 60.71 10.97 35.23
N ASN A 327 60.46 12.28 35.37
CA ASN A 327 60.85 13.26 34.35
C ASN A 327 62.37 13.43 34.22
N TYR A 328 63.14 13.24 35.29
CA TYR A 328 64.59 13.31 35.25
C TYR A 328 65.24 12.05 34.63
N VAL A 329 64.61 10.88 34.79
CA VAL A 329 65.11 9.60 34.26
C VAL A 329 64.67 9.36 32.80
N LEU A 330 63.57 9.98 32.35
CA LEU A 330 63.02 9.84 31.00
C LEU A 330 63.44 10.97 30.04
N GLN A 331 64.47 11.76 30.37
CA GLN A 331 64.98 12.86 29.54
C GLN A 331 66.44 12.69 29.13
#